data_AF-A0A841Z0R4-F1
#
_entry.id   AF-A0A841Z0R4-F1
#
_cell.length_a   1.000
_cell.length_b   1.000
_cell.length_c   1.000
_cell.angle_alpha   90.00
_cell.angle_beta   90.00
_cell.angle_gamma   90.00
#
_symmetry.space_group_name_H-M   'P 1'
#
loop_
_entity.id
_entity.type
_entity.pdbx_description
1 polymer ?
#
loop_
_entity_poly.entity_id
_entity_poly.type
_entity_poly.pdbx_seq_one_letter_code
_entity_poly.pdbx_strand_id
1 'polypeptide(L)' 'MAETLEGRMEISKNDYVIQGVKGGIYPCKPDISEMTYEEVWDDNSK' A
#
# COMPACT_ATOMS: atom_id res chain seq x y z
N MET A 1 1.70 10.88 10.10
CA MET A 1 2.91 10.04 10.14
C MET A 1 2.51 8.61 10.46
N ALA A 2 3.08 7.62 9.79
CA ALA A 2 2.88 6.19 10.02
C ALA A 2 4.14 5.57 10.63
N GLU A 3 3.97 4.64 11.58
CA GLU A 3 5.08 3.88 12.15
C GLU A 3 5.26 2.60 11.33
N THR A 4 6.42 2.45 10.70
CA THR A 4 6.79 1.29 9.88
C THR A 4 8.01 0.59 10.47
N LEU A 5 8.35 -0.57 9.92
CA LEU A 5 9.57 -1.30 10.27
C LEU A 5 10.85 -0.51 9.95
N GLU A 6 10.78 0.48 9.07
CA GLU A 6 11.90 1.35 8.69
C GLU A 6 11.91 2.69 9.45
N GLY A 7 10.96 2.89 10.37
CA GLY A 7 10.84 4.09 11.20
C GLY A 7 9.58 4.90 10.92
N ARG A 8 9.56 6.16 11.37
CA ARG A 8 8.42 7.06 11.15
C ARG A 8 8.45 7.63 9.74
N MET A 9 7.40 7.38 8.98
CA MET A 9 7.24 7.88 7.62
C MET A 9 6.12 8.91 7.55
N GLU A 10 6.29 9.92 6.70
CA GLU A 10 5.22 10.88 6.43
C GLU A 10 4.14 10.21 5.55
N ILE A 11 2.88 10.43 5.90
CA ILE A 11 1.73 9.91 5.16
C ILE A 11 0.68 11.00 5.05
N SER A 12 0.16 11.17 3.85
CA SER A 12 -0.92 12.10 3.51
C SER A 12 -2.25 11.36 3.37
N LYS A 13 -3.37 12.09 3.43
CA LYS A 13 -4.73 11.52 3.43
C LYS A 13 -5.07 10.67 2.19
N ASN A 14 -4.32 10.81 1.10
CA ASN A 14 -4.54 10.10 -0.16
C ASN A 14 -3.45 9.06 -0.45
N ASP A 15 -2.51 8.82 0.46
CA ASP A 15 -1.50 7.80 0.25
C ASP A 15 -2.12 6.41 0.52
N TYR A 16 -1.69 5.42 -0.25
CA TYR A 16 -2.03 4.03 0.01
C TYR A 16 -1.22 3.48 1.19
N VAL A 17 -1.79 2.48 1.85
CA VAL A 17 -1.12 1.70 2.89
C VAL A 17 -1.06 0.26 2.41
N ILE A 18 0.15 -0.21 2.14
CA ILE A 18 0.40 -1.58 1.70
C ILE A 18 0.70 -2.43 2.94
N GLN A 19 -0.02 -3.55 3.06
CA GLN A 19 0.26 -4.57 4.05
C GLN A 19 0.97 -5.76 3.38
N GLY A 20 2.22 -5.99 3.76
CA GLY A 20 2.95 -7.17 3.34
C GLY A 20 2.34 -8.45 3.92
N VAL A 21 2.54 -9.58 3.24
CA VAL A 21 1.99 -10.89 3.64
C VAL A 21 2.36 -11.36 5.06
N LYS A 22 3.45 -10.81 5.62
CA LYS A 22 3.91 -11.07 7.00
C LYS A 22 3.40 -10.04 8.02
N GLY A 23 2.47 -9.17 7.63
CA GLY A 23 1.87 -8.14 8.50
C GLY A 23 2.64 -6.83 8.60
N GLY A 24 3.72 -6.64 7.82
CA GLY A 24 4.43 -5.36 7.76
C GLY A 24 3.63 -4.28 7.03
N ILE A 25 3.62 -3.04 7.54
CA ILE A 25 2.86 -1.93 6.98
C ILE A 25 3.80 -0.88 6.37
N TYR A 26 3.50 -0.45 5.15
CA TYR A 26 4.30 0.51 4.40
C TYR A 26 3.40 1.55 3.70
N PRO A 27 3.66 2.86 3.84
CA PRO A 27 2.99 3.88 3.05
C PRO A 27 3.47 3.82 1.60
N CYS A 28 2.57 4.06 0.65
CA CYS A 28 2.87 4.09 -0.78
C CYS A 28 2.12 5.23 -1.46
N LYS A 29 2.81 5.98 -2.33
CA LYS A 29 2.16 7.03 -3.11
C LYS A 29 1.28 6.40 -4.20
N PRO A 30 0.07 6.94 -4.46
CA PRO A 30 -0.83 6.39 -5.47
C PRO A 30 -0.19 6.29 -6.84
N ASP A 31 0.49 7.36 -7.28
CA ASP A 31 1.15 7.43 -8.57
C ASP A 31 2.19 6.32 -8.73
N ILE A 32 2.92 5.99 -7.65
CA ILE A 32 3.89 4.89 -7.66
C ILE A 32 3.18 3.55 -7.72
N SER A 33 2.13 3.35 -6.92
CA SER A 33 1.35 2.12 -6.90
C SER A 33 0.79 1.79 -8.29
N GLU A 34 0.18 2.76 -8.96
CA GLU A 34 -0.38 2.61 -10.32
C GLU A 34 0.69 2.31 -11.37
N MET A 35 1.92 2.81 -11.17
CA MET A 35 3.06 2.52 -12.06
C MET A 35 3.71 1.15 -11.82
N THR A 36 3.58 0.57 -10.62
CA THR A 36 4.27 -0.69 -10.25
C THR A 36 3.38 -1.91 -10.14
N TYR A 37 2.08 -1.74 -9.88
CA TYR A 37 1.15 -2.84 -9.67
C TYR A 37 -0.06 -2.70 -10.59
N GLU A 38 -0.53 -3.83 -11.10
CA GLU A 38 -1.76 -3.91 -11.88
C GLU A 38 -2.94 -4.22 -10.96
N GLU A 39 -4.06 -3.52 -11.12
CA GLU A 39 -5.29 -3.79 -10.38
C GLU A 39 -5.82 -5.17 -10.76
N VAL A 40 -6.00 -6.03 -9.76
CA VAL A 40 -6.60 -7.35 -9.93
C VAL A 40 -8.04 -7.33 -9.44
N TRP A 41 -8.97 -7.65 -10.34
CA TRP A 41 -10.37 -7.84 -10.01
C TRP A 41 -10.59 -9.32 -9.71
N ASP A 42 -11.08 -9.62 -8.51
CA ASP A 42 -11.54 -10.97 -8.19
C ASP A 42 -12.91 -11.19 -8.82
N ASP A 43 -12.95 -11.75 -10.03
CA ASP A 43 -14.17 -12.30 -10.61
C ASP A 43 -14.46 -13.64 -9.92
N ASN A 44 -14.92 -13.61 -8.66
CA ASN A 44 -15.48 -14.79 -8.00
C ASN A 44 -16.88 -15.10 -8.56
N SER A 45 -17.02 -15.16 -9.88
CA SER A 45 -18.17 -15.78 -10.54
C SER A 45 -18.14 -17.28 -10.26
N LYS A 46 -18.61 -17.66 -9.07
CA LYS A 46 -19.02 -19.03 -8.75
C LYS A 46 -20.52 -19.17 -8.90
#